data_AF-A0A0F9KKY0-F1
#
_entry.id   AF-A0A0F9KKY0-F1
#
_cell.length_a   1.000
_cell.length_b   1.000
_cell.length_c   1.000
_cell.angle_alpha   90.00
_cell.angle_beta   90.00
_cell.angle_gamma   90.00
#
_symmetry.space_group_name_H-M   'P 1'
#
loop_
_entity.id
_entity.type
_entity.pdbx_description
1 polymer ?
#
loop_
_entity_poly.entity_id
_entity_poly.type
_entity_poly.pdbx_seq_one_letter_code
_entity_poly.pdbx_strand_id
1 'polypeptide(L)'
;MIKKYFDRYRGTLPPEIEGKVEGSLMPDIKLMGKWRNWRSGLEYHDKELDAVLFGALDDCLIDDDLYIPLDYKTRGSTPKYGSSERYYQTQLDA
;
A
#
# COMPACT_ATOMS: atom_id res chain seq x y z
N MET A 1 -2.45 -0.25 -14.83
CA MET A 1 -3.30 -1.44 -15.09
C MET A 1 -3.83 -2.01 -13.79
N ILE A 2 -2.97 -2.43 -12.85
CA ILE A 2 -3.41 -3.00 -11.56
C ILE A 2 -4.11 -1.99 -10.63
N LYS A 3 -3.54 -0.79 -10.43
CA LYS A 3 -4.15 0.26 -9.59
C LYS A 3 -5.58 0.59 -10.03
N LYS A 4 -5.79 0.82 -11.33
CA LYS A 4 -7.12 1.05 -11.93
C LYS A 4 -8.07 -0.14 -11.79
N TYR A 5 -7.55 -1.37 -11.75
CA TYR A 5 -8.37 -2.56 -11.49
C TYR A 5 -8.87 -2.55 -10.05
N PHE A 6 -7.97 -2.40 -9.07
CA PHE A 6 -8.30 -2.31 -7.65
C PHE A 6 -9.21 -1.12 -7.31
N ASP A 7 -9.05 0.01 -8.01
CA ASP A 7 -9.92 1.18 -7.86
C ASP A 7 -11.41 0.90 -8.17
N ARG A 8 -11.73 -0.19 -8.88
CA ARG A 8 -13.13 -0.59 -9.12
C ARG A 8 -13.79 -1.27 -7.91
N TYR A 9 -13.01 -1.68 -6.92
CA TYR A 9 -13.46 -2.44 -5.75
C TYR A 9 -13.27 -1.65 -4.44
N ARG A 10 -13.24 -0.31 -4.53
CA ARG A 10 -13.11 0.58 -3.36
C ARG A 10 -14.28 0.33 -2.39
N GLY A 11 -13.97 0.12 -1.10
CA GLY A 11 -14.94 -0.27 -0.07
C GLY A 11 -15.26 -1.77 -0.03
N THR A 12 -14.67 -2.58 -0.90
CA THR A 12 -14.78 -4.05 -0.91
C THR A 12 -13.42 -4.69 -1.17
N LEU A 13 -13.39 -6.00 -1.42
CA LEU A 13 -12.20 -6.71 -1.89
C LEU A 13 -12.37 -7.18 -3.34
N PRO A 14 -11.31 -7.16 -4.16
CA PRO A 14 -11.32 -7.85 -5.45
C PRO A 14 -11.25 -9.37 -5.25
N PRO A 15 -11.82 -10.17 -6.17
CA PRO A 15 -11.92 -11.63 -6.02
C PRO A 15 -10.58 -12.35 -5.78
N GLU A 16 -9.47 -11.77 -6.23
CA GLU A 16 -8.14 -12.36 -6.09
C GLU A 16 -7.62 -12.39 -4.64
N ILE A 17 -8.11 -11.49 -3.78
CA ILE A 17 -7.70 -11.39 -2.37
C ILE A 17 -8.86 -11.57 -1.39
N GLU A 18 -10.09 -11.63 -1.88
CA GLU A 18 -11.26 -11.96 -1.07
C GLU A 18 -11.09 -13.31 -0.37
N GLY A 19 -11.38 -13.34 0.95
CA GLY A 19 -11.18 -14.52 1.79
C GLY A 19 -9.72 -14.85 2.13
N LYS A 20 -8.76 -14.04 1.69
CA LYS A 20 -7.32 -14.19 2.02
C LYS A 20 -6.81 -13.11 2.96
N VAL A 21 -7.48 -11.97 3.00
CA VAL A 21 -7.18 -10.82 3.86
C VAL A 21 -8.46 -10.33 4.52
N GLU A 22 -8.30 -9.66 5.66
CA GLU A 22 -9.39 -8.97 6.36
C GLU A 22 -9.46 -7.50 5.94
N GLY A 23 -10.57 -6.85 6.26
CA GLY A 23 -10.84 -5.48 5.87
C GLY A 23 -11.33 -5.29 4.44
N SER A 24 -11.24 -4.04 3.96
CA SER A 24 -11.69 -3.62 2.62
C SER A 24 -10.76 -2.57 2.04
N LEU A 25 -10.74 -2.41 0.71
CA LEU A 25 -9.93 -1.36 0.08
C LEU A 25 -10.40 0.03 0.51
N MET A 26 -9.46 0.91 0.88
CA MET A 26 -9.69 2.32 1.23
C MET A 26 -10.72 2.95 0.30
N PRO A 27 -11.92 3.32 0.79
CA PRO A 27 -13.02 3.79 -0.08
C PRO A 27 -12.76 5.20 -0.63
N ASP A 28 -11.96 6.02 0.05
CA ASP A 28 -11.64 7.37 -0.40
C ASP A 28 -10.57 7.35 -1.51
N ILE A 29 -11.03 7.32 -2.76
CA ILE A 29 -10.17 7.37 -3.94
C ILE A 29 -9.39 8.68 -4.08
N LYS A 30 -9.89 9.80 -3.53
CA LYS A 30 -9.18 11.09 -3.58
C LYS A 30 -8.00 11.06 -2.60
N LEU A 31 -8.21 10.52 -1.40
CA LEU A 31 -7.14 10.29 -0.43
C LEU A 31 -6.08 9.34 -1.00
N MET A 32 -6.50 8.22 -1.60
CA MET A 32 -5.58 7.31 -2.31
C MET A 32 -4.80 8.02 -3.41
N GLY A 33 -5.44 8.93 -4.15
CA GLY A 33 -4.76 9.76 -5.15
C GLY A 33 -3.63 10.62 -4.56
N LYS A 34 -3.84 11.18 -3.36
CA LYS A 34 -2.80 11.92 -2.62
C LYS A 34 -1.67 11.00 -2.17
N TRP A 35 -2.01 9.87 -1.52
CA TRP A 35 -1.03 8.92 -0.98
C TRP A 35 -0.20 8.23 -2.08
N ARG A 36 -0.75 8.04 -3.28
CA ARG A 36 -0.02 7.50 -4.43
C ARG A 36 0.99 8.47 -5.05
N ASN A 37 0.95 9.74 -4.66
CA ASN A 37 1.88 10.76 -5.14
C ASN A 37 2.92 11.06 -4.05
N TRP A 38 4.17 10.65 -4.28
CA TRP A 38 5.26 10.86 -3.32
C TRP A 38 5.53 12.33 -2.95
N ARG A 39 5.08 13.29 -3.78
CA ARG A 39 5.24 14.73 -3.52
C ARG A 39 4.15 15.32 -2.62
N SER A 40 3.03 14.62 -2.46
CA SER A 40 1.86 15.10 -1.70
C SER A 40 1.28 13.99 -0.81
N GLY A 41 2.07 12.95 -0.60
CA GLY A 41 1.67 11.69 0.01
C GLY A 41 1.93 11.71 1.50
N LEU A 42 2.36 10.57 2.01
CA LEU A 42 2.73 10.42 3.42
C LEU A 42 4.14 10.94 3.64
N GLU A 43 4.30 11.72 4.71
CA GLU A 43 5.58 12.21 5.19
C GLU A 43 5.71 12.00 6.70
N TYR A 44 6.92 11.68 7.13
CA TYR A 44 7.32 11.62 8.52
C TYR A 44 8.55 12.51 8.70
N HIS A 45 8.44 13.49 9.58
CA HIS A 45 9.54 14.39 9.91
C HIS A 45 10.21 13.92 11.20
N ASP A 46 11.42 13.39 11.05
CA ASP A 46 12.31 13.10 12.17
C ASP A 46 12.99 14.40 12.62
N LYS A 47 12.57 14.88 13.80
CA LYS A 47 13.08 16.14 14.37
C LYS A 47 14.47 16.02 14.96
N GLU A 48 14.91 14.82 15.32
CA GLU A 48 16.24 14.60 15.90
C GLU A 48 17.30 14.64 14.79
N LEU A 49 16.97 14.07 13.63
CA LEU A 49 17.84 14.03 12.46
C LEU A 49 17.65 15.22 11.51
N ASP A 50 16.64 16.07 11.73
CA ASP A 50 16.21 17.13 10.83
C ASP A 50 16.02 16.61 9.38
N ALA A 51 15.31 15.49 9.28
CA ALA A 51 15.15 14.74 8.04
C ALA A 51 13.70 14.34 7.79
N VAL A 52 13.29 14.36 6.52
CA VAL A 52 11.93 13.96 6.12
C VAL A 52 11.99 12.65 5.34
N LEU A 53 11.31 11.63 5.86
CA LEU A 53 11.00 10.40 5.13
C LEU A 53 9.65 10.60 4.44
N PHE A 54 9.62 10.46 3.12
CA PHE A 54 8.39 10.59 2.33
C PHE A 54 8.33 9.50 1.27
N GLY A 55 7.11 9.17 0.83
CA GLY A 55 6.92 8.09 -0.12
C GLY A 55 5.53 8.08 -0.77
N ALA A 56 5.38 7.16 -1.71
CA ALA A 56 4.09 6.86 -2.32
C ALA A 56 3.60 5.51 -1.80
N LEU A 57 2.33 5.47 -1.41
CA LEU A 57 1.63 4.23 -1.06
C LEU A 57 0.80 3.76 -2.26
N ASP A 58 0.98 2.50 -2.64
CA ASP A 58 0.30 1.91 -3.80
C ASP A 58 -1.20 1.70 -3.54
N ASP A 59 -1.51 1.06 -2.41
CA ASP A 59 -2.87 0.84 -1.92
C ASP A 59 -2.94 0.69 -0.41
N CYS A 60 -4.17 0.67 0.13
CA CYS A 60 -4.42 0.55 1.55
C CYS A 60 -5.73 -0.22 1.78
N LEU A 61 -5.68 -1.21 2.68
CA LEU A 61 -6.88 -1.79 3.28
C LEU A 61 -7.21 -1.03 4.57
N ILE A 62 -8.48 -0.98 4.89
CA ILE A 62 -8.98 -0.56 6.19
C ILE A 62 -9.64 -1.76 6.85
N ASP A 63 -9.28 -1.98 8.11
CA ASP A 63 -9.94 -2.90 9.01
C ASP A 63 -10.15 -2.19 10.35
N ASP A 64 -11.39 -1.84 10.68
CA ASP A 64 -11.74 -0.90 11.75
C ASP A 64 -10.91 0.41 11.70
N ASP A 65 -10.07 0.66 12.71
CA ASP A 65 -9.21 1.83 12.82
C ASP A 65 -7.78 1.58 12.27
N LEU A 66 -7.53 0.41 11.68
CA LEU A 66 -6.23 0.03 11.14
C LEU A 66 -6.12 0.36 9.65
N TYR A 67 -4.99 0.95 9.27
CA TYR A 67 -4.61 1.22 7.89
C TYR A 67 -3.49 0.25 7.50
N ILE A 68 -3.81 -0.69 6.62
CA ILE A 68 -2.90 -1.78 6.25
C ILE A 68 -2.36 -1.50 4.84
N PRO A 69 -1.07 -1.17 4.70
CA PRO A 69 -0.48 -0.86 3.41
C PRO A 69 -0.41 -2.09 2.50
N LEU A 70 -0.81 -1.92 1.23
CA LEU A 70 -0.64 -2.91 0.18
C LEU A 70 0.28 -2.36 -0.91
N ASP A 71 1.30 -3.14 -1.27
CA ASP A 71 2.30 -2.77 -2.24
C ASP A 71 2.37 -3.78 -3.40
N TYR A 72 2.26 -3.28 -4.63
CA TYR A 72 2.23 -4.12 -5.82
C TYR A 72 3.62 -4.19 -6.45
N LYS A 73 4.22 -5.38 -6.46
CA LYS A 73 5.49 -5.60 -7.16
C LYS A 73 5.26 -6.31 -8.48
N THR A 74 5.48 -5.59 -9.58
CA THR A 74 5.48 -6.19 -10.93
C THR A 74 6.77 -6.99 -11.11
N ARG A 75 6.67 -8.25 -11.55
CA ARG A 75 7.81 -9.13 -11.78
C ARG A 75 7.68 -9.86 -13.12
N GLY A 76 8.81 -10.15 -13.76
CA GLY A 76 8.86 -10.93 -15.01
C GLY A 76 8.79 -12.45 -14.81
N SER A 77 8.77 -12.90 -13.56
CA SER A 77 8.68 -14.31 -13.18
C SER A 77 7.97 -14.48 -11.84
N THR A 78 7.48 -15.69 -11.59
CA THR A 78 6.84 -16.03 -10.31
C THR A 78 7.81 -15.79 -9.15
N PRO A 79 7.41 -15.04 -8.10
CA PRO A 79 8.27 -14.80 -6.96
C PRO A 79 8.64 -16.11 -6.28
N LYS A 80 9.92 -16.23 -5.91
CA LYS A 80 10.36 -17.31 -5.02
C LYS A 80 9.80 -17.04 -3.63
N TYR A 81 9.48 -18.11 -2.90
CA TYR A 81 9.09 -18.02 -1.50
C TYR A 81 10.14 -17.21 -0.70
N GLY A 82 9.71 -16.29 0.16
CA GLY A 82 10.59 -15.42 0.95
C GLY A 82 11.20 -14.22 0.20
N SER A 83 10.92 -14.07 -1.11
CA SER A 83 11.54 -12.99 -1.91
C SER A 83 10.87 -11.63 -1.74
N SER A 84 9.69 -11.54 -1.14
CA SER A 84 9.06 -10.25 -0.88
C SER A 84 9.65 -9.64 0.39
N GLU A 85 9.70 -10.45 1.45
CA GLU A 85 10.30 -10.17 2.75
C GLU A 85 11.77 -9.77 2.55
N ARG A 86 12.55 -10.58 1.83
CA ARG A 86 13.99 -10.30 1.64
C ARG A 86 14.29 -8.92 1.03
N TYR A 87 13.47 -8.44 0.10
CA TYR A 87 13.78 -7.23 -0.67
C TYR A 87 12.97 -6.01 -0.26
N TYR A 88 11.83 -6.19 0.40
CA TYR A 88 10.88 -5.11 0.65
C TYR A 88 10.44 -4.99 2.10
N GLN A 89 10.92 -5.84 3.02
CA GLN A 89 10.56 -5.78 4.44
C GLN A 89 10.81 -4.38 5.04
N THR A 90 11.96 -3.77 4.76
CA THR A 90 12.31 -2.44 5.29
C THR A 90 11.40 -1.31 4.80
N GLN A 91 10.59 -1.52 3.76
CA GLN A 91 9.57 -0.54 3.34
C GLN A 91 8.32 -0.59 4.20
N LEU A 92 8.10 -1.67 4.94
CA LEU A 92 6.91 -1.95 5.75
C LEU A 92 7.24 -2.16 7.25
N ASP A 93 8.52 -2.14 7.61
CA ASP A 93 8.96 -2.18 9.01
C ASP A 93 8.56 -0.89 9.73
N ALA A 94 8.25 -1.04 11.02
CA ALA A 94 7.95 0.05 11.95
C ALA A 94 9.22 0.64 12.57
#